data_AF-A0A495YZ79-F1
#
_entry.id   AF-A0A495YZ79-F1
#
_cell.length_a   1.000
_cell.length_b   1.000
_cell.length_c   1.000
_cell.angle_alpha   90.00
_cell.angle_beta   90.00
_cell.angle_gamma   90.00
#
_symmetry.space_group_name_H-M   'P 1'
#
loop_
_entity.id
_entity.type
_entity.pdbx_description
1 polymer ?
#
loop_
_entity_poly.entity_id
_entity_poly.type
_entity_poly.pdbx_seq_one_letter_code
_entity_poly.pdbx_strand_id
1 'polypeptide(L)'
;MGNVRLILILFFCGLLQACGGLKLIDVSKSSTALQLTTAQQQTIPLKLKLIRDIVEDYDFEKKQLEADYQVFRAGITQRQYGRYEDGFMDTRTRRDLYEFREEARKFIRQRDIYLDEIKDIIQEISAELTPDQRLKLADMKLPKLEVPLMLQRDPYSELRYIPNHPLGGANIF
;
A
#
# COMPACT_ATOMS: atom_id res chain seq x y z
N MET A 1 17.71 45.58 -6.80
CA MET A 1 16.89 44.80 -5.85
C MET A 1 16.41 43.47 -6.46
N GLY A 2 17.27 42.72 -7.18
CA GLY A 2 16.88 41.46 -7.84
C GLY A 2 17.30 40.17 -7.11
N ASN A 3 18.43 40.19 -6.41
CA ASN A 3 19.04 38.96 -5.88
C ASN A 3 18.43 38.48 -4.56
N VAL A 4 17.90 39.39 -3.73
CA VAL A 4 17.30 39.04 -2.41
C VAL A 4 15.99 38.28 -2.59
N ARG A 5 15.18 38.64 -3.61
CA ARG A 5 13.94 37.93 -3.93
C ARG A 5 14.18 36.51 -4.44
N LEU A 6 15.24 36.31 -5.22
CA LEU A 6 15.58 35.01 -5.80
C LEU A 6 16.14 34.04 -4.74
N ILE A 7 16.91 34.55 -3.77
CA ILE A 7 17.39 33.78 -2.61
C ILE A 7 16.23 33.36 -1.69
N LEU A 8 15.28 34.27 -1.42
CA LEU A 8 14.10 33.96 -0.60
C LEU A 8 13.19 32.90 -1.25
N ILE A 9 13.02 32.95 -2.57
CA ILE A 9 12.22 31.94 -3.31
C ILE A 9 12.91 30.57 -3.28
N LEU A 10 14.24 30.52 -3.44
CA LEU A 10 14.99 29.25 -3.33
C LEU A 10 14.94 28.66 -1.92
N PHE A 11 14.99 29.50 -0.88
CA PHE A 11 14.88 29.07 0.52
C PHE A 11 13.47 28.55 0.85
N PHE A 12 12.42 29.20 0.34
CA PHE A 12 11.03 28.74 0.48
C PHE A 12 10.73 27.46 -0.32
N CYS A 13 11.31 27.30 -1.52
CA CYS A 13 11.22 26.06 -2.29
C CYS A 13 11.94 24.89 -1.58
N GLY A 14 13.05 25.15 -0.88
CA GLY A 14 13.73 24.14 -0.06
C GLY A 14 12.91 23.68 1.15
N LEU A 15 12.17 24.59 1.78
CA LEU A 15 11.29 24.28 2.91
C LEU A 15 10.00 23.56 2.50
N LEU A 16 9.48 23.81 1.28
CA LEU A 16 8.30 23.13 0.76
C LEU A 16 8.56 21.67 0.34
N GLN A 17 9.82 21.28 0.07
CA GLN A 17 10.18 19.88 -0.15
C GLN A 17 10.22 19.04 1.14
N ALA A 18 10.20 19.68 2.32
CA ALA A 18 10.28 18.99 3.62
C ALA A 18 8.92 18.53 4.18
N CYS A 19 7.79 18.82 3.50
CA CYS A 19 6.47 18.31 3.90
C CYS A 19 6.19 16.85 3.46
N GLY A 20 7.18 16.18 2.85
CA GLY A 20 7.14 14.74 2.56
C GLY A 20 8.32 14.05 3.24
N GLY A 21 8.13 13.60 4.48
CA GLY A 21 9.17 12.88 5.23
C GLY A 21 9.86 11.77 4.41
N LEU A 22 11.17 11.62 4.60
CA LEU A 22 12.01 10.70 3.84
C LEU A 22 11.47 9.26 3.96
N LYS A 23 11.20 8.61 2.83
CA LYS A 23 10.71 7.22 2.82
C LYS A 23 11.86 6.25 3.09
N LEU A 24 11.66 5.34 4.04
CA LEU A 24 12.64 4.31 4.39
C LEU A 24 13.09 3.46 3.20
N ILE A 25 12.17 3.20 2.27
CA ILE A 25 12.39 2.40 1.06
C ILE A 25 13.28 3.07 0.00
N ASP A 26 13.55 4.38 0.12
CA ASP A 26 14.53 5.06 -0.73
C ASP A 26 15.94 4.78 -0.18
N VAL A 27 16.48 3.61 -0.52
CA VAL A 27 17.71 3.04 0.08
C VAL A 27 18.88 4.03 0.05
N SER A 28 19.08 4.71 -1.08
CA SER A 28 20.18 5.66 -1.26
C SER A 28 20.04 6.87 -0.32
N LYS A 29 18.85 7.48 -0.29
CA LYS A 29 18.60 8.65 0.57
C LYS A 29 18.55 8.28 2.05
N SER A 30 17.95 7.14 2.40
CA SER A 30 17.86 6.65 3.77
C SER A 30 19.23 6.31 4.35
N SER A 31 20.08 5.61 3.57
CA SER A 31 21.46 5.31 3.99
C SER A 31 22.27 6.58 4.20
N THR A 32 22.08 7.59 3.35
CA THR A 32 22.75 8.89 3.48
C THR A 32 22.27 9.65 4.71
N ALA A 33 20.94 9.68 4.95
CA ALA A 33 20.34 10.38 6.08
C ALA A 33 20.72 9.77 7.44
N LEU A 34 20.88 8.44 7.51
CA LEU A 34 21.33 7.75 8.71
C LEU A 34 22.81 7.99 9.03
N GLN A 35 23.60 8.60 8.14
CA GLN A 35 25.04 8.86 8.34
C GLN A 35 25.78 7.61 8.83
N LEU A 36 25.64 6.52 8.07
CA LEU A 36 26.14 5.20 8.44
C LEU A 36 27.67 5.15 8.49
N THR A 37 28.21 4.46 9.49
CA THR A 37 29.65 4.11 9.56
C THR A 37 30.04 3.13 8.45
N THR A 38 31.33 2.94 8.21
CA THR A 38 31.82 1.99 7.20
C THR A 38 31.36 0.55 7.45
N ALA A 39 31.27 0.12 8.71
CA ALA A 39 30.73 -1.19 9.08
C ALA A 39 29.23 -1.29 8.76
N GLN A 40 28.46 -0.26 9.14
CA GLN A 40 27.01 -0.18 8.90
C GLN A 40 26.65 -0.09 7.40
N GLN A 41 27.50 0.52 6.57
CA GLN A 41 27.29 0.63 5.12
C GLN A 41 27.30 -0.72 4.40
N GLN A 42 27.85 -1.77 5.03
CA GLN A 42 27.86 -3.12 4.45
C GLN A 42 26.57 -3.88 4.74
N THR A 43 25.86 -3.57 5.84
CA THR A 43 24.72 -4.35 6.34
C THR A 43 23.38 -3.64 6.15
N ILE A 44 23.29 -2.37 6.57
CA ILE A 44 22.03 -1.63 6.63
C ILE A 44 21.41 -1.39 5.25
N PRO A 45 22.17 -0.99 4.20
CA PRO A 45 21.58 -0.82 2.87
C PRO A 45 20.98 -2.11 2.29
N LEU A 46 21.53 -3.28 2.63
CA LEU A 46 20.97 -4.57 2.23
C LEU A 46 19.63 -4.81 2.92
N LYS A 47 19.52 -4.52 4.22
CA LYS A 47 18.27 -4.64 4.99
C LYS A 47 17.20 -3.67 4.50
N LEU A 48 17.57 -2.42 4.20
CA LEU A 48 16.68 -1.43 3.59
C LEU A 48 16.20 -1.89 2.20
N LYS A 49 17.05 -2.57 1.44
CA LYS A 49 16.67 -3.17 0.17
C LYS A 49 15.66 -4.31 0.36
N LEU A 50 15.83 -5.17 1.35
CA LEU A 50 14.84 -6.23 1.66
C LEU A 50 13.45 -5.64 1.95
N ILE A 51 13.37 -4.58 2.77
CA ILE A 51 12.10 -3.87 3.02
C ILE A 51 11.51 -3.34 1.72
N ARG A 52 12.33 -2.77 0.83
CA ARG A 52 11.89 -2.28 -0.47
C ARG A 52 11.35 -3.42 -1.35
N ASP A 53 12.07 -4.54 -1.42
CA ASP A 53 11.69 -5.70 -2.23
C ASP A 53 10.32 -6.25 -1.75
N ILE A 54 10.11 -6.39 -0.43
CA ILE A 54 8.80 -6.78 0.15
C ILE A 54 7.67 -5.82 -0.28
N VAL A 55 7.94 -4.51 -0.28
CA VAL A 55 6.94 -3.50 -0.67
C VAL A 55 6.63 -3.59 -2.17
N GLU A 56 7.64 -3.82 -3.00
CA GLU A 56 7.47 -3.97 -4.45
C GLU A 56 6.67 -5.24 -4.78
N ASP A 57 6.95 -6.35 -4.10
CA ASP A 57 6.20 -7.61 -4.23
C ASP A 57 4.73 -7.42 -3.80
N TYR A 58 4.49 -6.78 -2.65
CA TYR A 58 3.14 -6.45 -2.20
C TYR A 58 2.38 -5.56 -3.19
N ASP A 59 3.03 -4.52 -3.73
CA ASP A 59 2.42 -3.63 -4.72
C ASP A 59 2.11 -4.34 -6.04
N PHE A 60 2.92 -5.34 -6.42
CA PHE A 60 2.66 -6.21 -7.56
C PHE A 60 1.42 -7.08 -7.32
N GLU A 61 1.38 -7.82 -6.20
CA GLU A 61 0.24 -8.66 -5.84
C GLU A 61 -1.06 -7.85 -5.70
N LYS A 62 -0.97 -6.65 -5.12
CA LYS A 62 -2.08 -5.71 -5.02
C LYS A 62 -2.67 -5.39 -6.39
N LYS A 63 -1.83 -5.03 -7.37
CA LYS A 63 -2.27 -4.70 -8.73
C LYS A 63 -2.90 -5.90 -9.41
N GLN A 64 -2.35 -7.09 -9.20
CA GLN A 64 -2.91 -8.33 -9.75
C GLN A 64 -4.32 -8.57 -9.19
N LEU A 65 -4.49 -8.48 -7.87
CA LEU A 65 -5.79 -8.66 -7.22
C LEU A 65 -6.81 -7.59 -7.66
N GLU A 66 -6.38 -6.35 -7.83
CA GLU A 66 -7.22 -5.27 -8.37
C GLU A 66 -7.66 -5.57 -9.82
N ALA A 67 -6.77 -6.09 -10.66
CA ALA A 67 -7.09 -6.50 -12.02
C ALA A 67 -8.10 -7.67 -12.05
N ASP A 68 -7.87 -8.68 -11.22
CA ASP A 68 -8.75 -9.85 -11.09
C ASP A 68 -10.15 -9.43 -10.61
N TYR A 69 -10.22 -8.45 -9.70
CA TYR A 69 -11.50 -7.86 -9.27
C TYR A 69 -12.24 -7.17 -10.43
N GLN A 70 -11.55 -6.41 -11.29
CA GLN A 70 -12.18 -5.75 -12.43
C GLN A 70 -12.72 -6.79 -13.43
N VAL A 71 -11.97 -7.85 -13.71
CA VAL A 71 -12.40 -8.95 -14.58
C VAL A 71 -13.64 -9.64 -14.01
N PHE A 72 -13.61 -9.96 -12.72
CA PHE A 72 -14.75 -10.54 -12.01
C PHE A 72 -16.00 -9.64 -12.09
N ARG A 73 -15.84 -8.34 -11.82
CA ARG A 73 -16.94 -7.36 -11.87
C ARG A 73 -17.49 -7.22 -13.29
N ALA A 74 -16.63 -7.12 -14.31
CA ALA A 74 -17.05 -7.04 -15.70
C ALA A 74 -17.83 -8.29 -16.13
N GLY A 75 -17.38 -9.48 -15.72
CA GLY A 75 -18.07 -10.74 -15.96
C GLY A 75 -19.46 -10.79 -15.31
N ILE A 76 -19.62 -10.27 -14.09
CA ILE A 76 -20.94 -10.15 -13.45
C ILE A 76 -21.85 -9.19 -14.22
N THR A 77 -21.36 -8.00 -14.56
CA THR A 77 -22.16 -6.96 -15.23
C THR A 77 -22.67 -7.44 -16.59
N GLN A 78 -21.81 -8.09 -17.40
CA GLN A 78 -22.22 -8.68 -18.68
C GLN A 78 -23.31 -9.75 -18.53
N ARG A 79 -23.22 -10.58 -17.49
CA ARG A 79 -24.23 -11.63 -17.19
C ARG A 79 -25.54 -11.05 -16.67
N GLN A 80 -25.53 -9.91 -15.98
CA GLN A 80 -26.76 -9.22 -15.54
C GLN A 80 -27.56 -8.68 -16.73
N TYR A 81 -26.92 -8.21 -17.80
CA TYR A 81 -27.61 -7.85 -19.04
C TYR A 81 -28.22 -9.06 -19.76
N GLY A 82 -27.64 -10.26 -19.63
CA GLY A 82 -28.23 -11.51 -20.13
C GLY A 82 -29.36 -12.09 -19.27
N ARG A 83 -29.49 -11.65 -18.00
CA ARG A 83 -30.47 -12.20 -17.05
C ARG A 83 -31.88 -11.60 -17.17
N TYR A 84 -32.09 -10.64 -18.06
CA TYR A 84 -33.46 -10.28 -18.46
C TYR A 84 -34.12 -11.38 -19.33
N GLU A 85 -33.37 -12.41 -19.75
CA GLU A 85 -33.91 -13.56 -20.50
C GLU A 85 -33.98 -14.87 -19.70
N ASP A 86 -33.14 -15.12 -18.67
CA ASP A 86 -33.19 -16.38 -17.93
C ASP A 86 -32.89 -16.24 -16.42
N GLY A 87 -33.92 -16.47 -15.61
CA GLY A 87 -33.93 -16.27 -14.17
C GLY A 87 -33.27 -17.40 -13.38
N PHE A 88 -31.94 -17.52 -13.41
CA PHE A 88 -31.21 -18.30 -12.41
C PHE A 88 -29.87 -17.63 -12.04
N MET A 89 -29.57 -17.58 -10.73
CA MET A 89 -28.21 -17.30 -10.26
C MET A 89 -27.32 -18.49 -10.60
N ASP A 90 -26.63 -18.39 -11.73
CA ASP A 90 -25.68 -19.38 -12.25
C ASP A 90 -24.66 -19.80 -11.17
N THR A 91 -24.59 -21.10 -10.89
CA THR A 91 -23.69 -21.73 -9.91
C THR A 91 -22.22 -21.39 -10.19
N ARG A 92 -21.89 -21.10 -11.46
CA ARG A 92 -20.57 -20.63 -11.88
C ARG A 92 -20.19 -19.29 -11.26
N THR A 93 -21.12 -18.33 -11.21
CA THR A 93 -20.84 -17.00 -10.63
C THR A 93 -20.61 -17.07 -9.11
N ARG A 94 -21.27 -18.01 -8.43
CA ARG A 94 -21.01 -18.27 -7.00
C ARG A 94 -19.61 -18.86 -6.77
N ARG A 95 -19.15 -19.72 -7.68
CA ARG A 95 -17.80 -20.30 -7.64
C ARG A 95 -16.73 -19.23 -7.86
N ASP A 96 -16.88 -18.42 -8.91
CA ASP A 96 -15.97 -17.30 -9.22
C ASP A 96 -15.84 -16.34 -8.02
N LEU A 97 -16.96 -15.99 -7.36
CA LEU A 97 -16.96 -15.15 -6.15
C LEU A 97 -16.23 -15.80 -4.97
N TYR A 98 -16.39 -17.11 -4.79
CA TYR A 98 -15.73 -17.83 -3.71
C TYR A 98 -14.22 -17.88 -3.93
N GLU A 99 -13.78 -18.18 -5.15
CA GLU A 99 -12.36 -18.22 -5.54
C GLU A 99 -11.71 -16.85 -5.31
N PHE A 100 -12.32 -15.77 -5.78
CA PHE A 100 -11.83 -14.41 -5.51
C PHE A 100 -11.80 -14.06 -4.01
N ARG A 101 -12.81 -14.48 -3.23
CA ARG A 101 -12.83 -14.26 -1.78
C ARG A 101 -11.68 -14.97 -1.07
N GLU A 102 -11.35 -16.18 -1.50
CA GLU A 102 -10.21 -16.91 -0.95
C GLU A 102 -8.88 -16.24 -1.29
N GLU A 103 -8.72 -15.75 -2.52
CA GLU A 103 -7.54 -14.97 -2.93
C GLU A 103 -7.41 -13.67 -2.13
N ALA A 104 -8.50 -12.92 -1.98
CA ALA A 104 -8.52 -11.71 -1.16
C ALA A 104 -8.14 -11.99 0.30
N ARG A 105 -8.61 -13.10 0.89
CA ARG A 105 -8.24 -13.52 2.24
C ARG A 105 -6.77 -13.92 2.35
N LYS A 106 -6.21 -14.56 1.32
CA LYS A 106 -4.78 -14.89 1.27
C LYS A 106 -3.95 -13.61 1.21
N PHE A 107 -4.33 -12.67 0.35
CA PHE A 107 -3.68 -11.36 0.23
C PHE A 107 -3.66 -10.59 1.56
N ILE A 108 -4.79 -10.52 2.28
CA ILE A 108 -4.84 -9.87 3.60
C ILE A 108 -3.94 -10.58 4.63
N ARG A 109 -3.91 -11.91 4.64
CA ARG A 109 -3.00 -12.65 5.53
C ARG A 109 -1.53 -12.40 5.17
N GLN A 110 -1.20 -12.38 3.89
CA GLN A 110 0.14 -12.11 3.39
C GLN A 110 0.61 -10.71 3.75
N ARG A 111 -0.28 -9.72 3.68
CA ARG A 111 -0.01 -8.36 4.15
C ARG A 111 0.45 -8.32 5.59
N ASP A 112 -0.22 -9.04 6.49
CA ASP A 112 0.13 -9.04 7.91
C ASP A 112 1.49 -9.70 8.14
N ILE A 113 1.80 -10.77 7.41
CA ILE A 113 3.13 -11.41 7.38
C ILE A 113 4.20 -10.40 6.96
N TYR A 114 4.00 -9.69 5.84
CA TYR A 114 4.94 -8.69 5.37
C TYR A 114 5.12 -7.52 6.33
N LEU A 115 4.07 -7.11 7.04
CA LEU A 115 4.20 -6.08 8.08
C LEU A 115 5.07 -6.55 9.24
N ASP A 116 4.92 -7.79 9.67
CA ASP A 116 5.73 -8.39 10.72
C ASP A 116 7.19 -8.54 10.26
N GLU A 117 7.44 -9.01 9.04
CA GLU A 117 8.79 -9.09 8.47
C GLU A 117 9.47 -7.72 8.37
N ILE A 118 8.76 -6.70 7.86
CA ILE A 118 9.29 -5.32 7.81
C ILE A 118 9.63 -4.82 9.21
N LYS A 119 8.76 -5.10 10.19
CA LYS A 119 8.98 -4.71 11.59
C LYS A 119 10.24 -5.37 12.17
N ASP A 120 10.43 -6.66 11.92
CA ASP A 120 11.60 -7.40 12.40
C ASP A 120 12.88 -6.84 11.77
N ILE A 121 12.89 -6.58 10.46
CA ILE A 121 14.05 -5.97 9.79
C ILE A 121 14.35 -4.57 10.36
N ILE A 122 13.32 -3.76 10.65
CA ILE A 122 13.50 -2.44 11.28
C ILE A 122 14.12 -2.57 12.68
N GLN A 123 13.71 -3.58 13.46
CA GLN A 123 14.30 -3.82 14.77
C GLN A 123 15.77 -4.19 14.67
N GLU A 124 16.14 -5.03 13.70
CA GLU A 124 17.54 -5.37 13.46
C GLU A 124 18.37 -4.14 13.04
N ILE A 125 17.84 -3.32 12.13
CA ILE A 125 18.49 -2.05 11.74
C ILE A 125 18.68 -1.18 12.98
N SER A 126 17.62 -1.00 13.78
CA SER A 126 17.68 -0.19 15.00
C SER A 126 18.74 -0.70 15.99
N ALA A 127 18.89 -2.02 16.14
CA ALA A 127 19.90 -2.61 17.02
C ALA A 127 21.34 -2.25 16.60
N GLU A 128 21.60 -2.16 15.29
CA GLU A 128 22.90 -1.78 14.72
C GLU A 128 23.18 -0.27 14.72
N LEU A 129 22.16 0.57 14.93
CA LEU A 129 22.26 2.02 14.94
C LEU A 129 22.64 2.59 16.31
N THR A 130 23.34 3.72 16.31
CA THR A 130 23.59 4.53 17.51
C THR A 130 22.30 5.25 17.96
N PRO A 131 22.21 5.73 19.22
CA PRO A 131 21.03 6.45 19.71
C PRO A 131 20.60 7.63 18.81
N ASP A 132 21.56 8.44 18.34
CA ASP A 132 21.28 9.58 17.46
C ASP A 132 20.76 9.15 16.09
N GLN A 133 21.27 8.04 15.55
CA GLN A 133 20.80 7.49 14.29
C GLN A 133 19.40 6.88 14.41
N ARG A 134 19.05 6.31 15.57
CA ARG A 134 17.68 5.79 15.84
C ARG A 134 16.65 6.91 15.84
N LEU A 135 16.99 8.09 16.35
CA LEU A 135 16.11 9.26 16.27
C LEU A 135 15.84 9.63 14.80
N LYS A 136 16.90 9.66 13.98
CA LYS A 136 16.75 9.91 12.54
C LYS A 136 15.92 8.83 11.83
N LEU A 137 16.07 7.56 12.22
CA LEU A 137 15.26 6.47 11.70
C LEU A 137 13.78 6.65 12.07
N ALA A 138 13.48 7.08 13.30
CA ALA A 138 12.11 7.34 13.75
C ALA A 138 11.44 8.49 12.99
N ASP A 139 12.22 9.47 12.52
CA ASP A 139 11.74 10.57 11.68
C ASP A 139 11.45 10.13 10.23
N MET A 140 11.90 8.93 9.82
CA MET A 140 11.65 8.41 8.47
C MET A 140 10.23 7.84 8.34
N LYS A 141 9.64 8.04 7.17
CA LYS A 141 8.33 7.49 6.82
C LYS A 141 8.46 6.00 6.53
N LEU A 142 7.84 5.19 7.39
CA LEU A 142 7.69 3.76 7.19
C LEU A 142 6.85 3.45 5.93
N PRO A 143 7.15 2.34 5.22
CA PRO A 143 6.29 1.89 4.13
C PRO A 143 4.89 1.56 4.65
N LYS A 144 3.87 1.85 3.83
CA LYS A 144 2.48 1.52 4.13
C LYS A 144 2.02 0.46 3.14
N LEU A 145 1.67 -0.72 3.65
CA LEU A 145 1.00 -1.75 2.86
C LEU A 145 -0.51 -1.46 2.89
N GLU A 146 -0.99 -0.69 1.91
CA GLU A 146 -2.38 -0.23 1.87
C GLU A 146 -3.33 -1.31 1.36
N VAL A 147 -4.40 -1.57 2.11
CA VAL A 147 -5.47 -2.49 1.69
C VAL A 147 -6.22 -1.88 0.50
N PRO A 148 -6.42 -2.63 -0.60
CA PRO A 148 -7.18 -2.17 -1.74
C PRO A 148 -8.61 -1.75 -1.37
N LEU A 149 -9.13 -0.71 -2.02
CA LEU A 149 -10.45 -0.14 -1.70
C LEU A 149 -11.59 -1.17 -1.75
N MET A 150 -11.53 -2.14 -2.68
CA MET A 150 -12.56 -3.17 -2.79
C MET A 150 -12.57 -4.17 -1.62
N LEU A 151 -11.50 -4.22 -0.84
CA LEU A 151 -11.38 -5.06 0.35
C LEU A 151 -11.55 -4.29 1.66
N GLN A 152 -11.60 -2.96 1.59
CA GLN A 152 -11.89 -2.14 2.76
C GLN A 152 -13.33 -2.37 3.19
N ARG A 153 -13.54 -2.42 4.50
CA ARG A 153 -14.89 -2.56 5.07
C ARG A 153 -15.73 -1.37 4.64
N ASP A 154 -16.80 -1.61 3.87
CA ASP A 154 -17.69 -0.54 3.43
C ASP A 154 -18.42 0.06 4.65
N PRO A 155 -18.15 1.32 5.02
CA PRO A 155 -18.83 1.98 6.13
C PRO A 155 -20.32 2.19 5.86
N TYR A 156 -20.76 2.07 4.61
CA TYR A 156 -22.14 2.26 4.17
C TYR A 156 -22.84 0.95 3.77
N SER A 157 -22.26 -0.20 4.12
CA SER A 157 -22.86 -1.51 3.82
C SER A 157 -24.32 -1.63 4.31
N GLU A 158 -24.65 -1.02 5.45
CA GLU A 158 -26.00 -0.97 6.01
C GLU A 158 -26.98 -0.15 5.15
N LEU A 159 -26.48 0.88 4.45
CA LEU A 159 -27.29 1.75 3.58
C LEU A 159 -27.63 1.10 2.23
N ARG A 160 -26.96 0.00 1.87
CA ARG A 160 -27.25 -0.74 0.62
C ARG A 160 -28.61 -1.43 0.61
N TYR A 161 -29.21 -1.68 1.78
CA TYR A 161 -30.55 -2.26 1.91
C TYR A 161 -31.67 -1.24 1.73
N ILE A 162 -31.33 0.07 1.65
CA ILE A 162 -32.30 1.14 1.43
C ILE A 162 -32.55 1.26 -0.08
N PRO A 163 -33.77 0.96 -0.57
CA PRO A 163 -34.08 1.10 -1.99
C PRO A 163 -33.82 2.54 -2.47
N ASN A 164 -33.20 2.69 -3.65
CA ASN A 164 -32.85 3.98 -4.28
C ASN A 164 -31.84 4.86 -3.53
N HIS A 165 -31.06 4.30 -2.60
CA HIS A 165 -29.97 5.05 -1.98
C HIS A 165 -28.85 5.32 -3.01
N PRO A 166 -28.32 6.55 -3.14
CA PRO A 166 -27.32 6.89 -4.16
C PRO A 166 -25.98 6.15 -4.02
N LEU A 167 -25.74 5.52 -2.85
CA LEU A 167 -24.57 4.66 -2.58
C LEU A 167 -24.88 3.16 -2.73
N GLY A 168 -26.14 2.80 -2.99
CA GLY A 168 -26.61 1.43 -3.13
C GLY A 168 -26.18 0.82 -4.47
N GLY A 169 -24.92 0.39 -4.57
CA GLY A 169 -24.46 -0.35 -5.75
C GLY A 169 -22.96 -0.60 -5.89
N ALA A 170 -22.11 -0.08 -5.01
CA ALA A 170 -20.69 0.05 -5.35
C ALA A 170 -19.75 -1.09 -4.91
N ASN A 171 -20.15 -1.99 -4.00
CA ASN A 171 -19.29 -3.09 -3.59
C ASN A 171 -20.13 -4.35 -3.33
N ILE A 172 -19.56 -5.52 -3.64
CA ILE A 172 -20.19 -6.84 -3.41
C ILE A 172 -19.53 -7.57 -2.22
N PHE A 173 -18.58 -6.87 -1.58
CA PHE A 173 -17.92 -7.19 -0.34
C PHE A 173 -18.54 -6.39 0.81
#